data_AF-A0AA40C9G6-F1
#
_entry.id   AF-A0AA40C9G6-F1
#
_cell.length_a   1.000
_cell.length_b   1.000
_cell.length_c   1.000
_cell.angle_alpha   90.00
_cell.angle_beta   90.00
_cell.angle_gamma   90.00
#
_symmetry.space_group_name_H-M   'P 1'
#
loop_
_entity.id
_entity.type
_entity.pdbx_description
1 polymer ?
#
loop_
_entity_poly.entity_id
_entity_poly.type
_entity_poly.pdbx_seq_one_letter_code
_entity_poly.pdbx_strand_id
1 'polypeptide(L)'
;MSSLRNSVQRRSHRERAQPLERARLGLLEKKSDYQKRAKDYGKKKTVLKSLRAKAADRNEDEFYFGMMSRAGAGSRLTRGKSFTGTVDGDRGNKAMDVDMVRLLKTQDLGYLRTMRNVTAKEVKALRERFFLAGGTEGMLAEDEDSDDDEDDDDDDMPAGRQRRETAKKIVFCDGLEERQEAVKRLAGPTEDDVMSDDGDGDDDNDDEQKTKEAERKARNLERLQQRLRNANKKLKALATAEYELEMQQAKMAKTATSGGITKTGRRIKIRERKR
;
A
#
# COMPACT_ATOMS: atom_id res chain seq x y z
N MET A 1 20.16 -8.08 -68.91
CA MET A 1 21.39 -8.01 -68.07
C MET A 1 21.71 -6.55 -67.78
N SER A 2 21.96 -6.19 -66.52
CA SER A 2 22.40 -4.83 -66.17
C SER A 2 23.92 -4.81 -65.94
N SER A 3 24.73 -4.92 -66.99
CA SER A 3 26.19 -5.07 -66.86
C SER A 3 26.96 -3.75 -66.67
N LEU A 4 26.32 -2.58 -66.83
CA LEU A 4 26.92 -1.25 -66.61
C LEU A 4 26.31 -0.52 -65.40
N ARG A 5 26.01 -1.24 -64.31
CA ARG A 5 25.44 -0.65 -63.09
C ARG A 5 26.46 -0.01 -62.15
N ASN A 6 27.72 -0.44 -62.20
CA ASN A 6 28.79 0.05 -61.33
C ASN A 6 29.57 1.24 -61.93
N SER A 7 29.38 1.58 -63.21
CA SER A 7 30.07 2.71 -63.85
C SER A 7 29.39 4.07 -63.59
N VAL A 8 28.11 4.07 -63.21
CA VAL A 8 27.36 5.27 -62.84
C VAL A 8 26.69 5.04 -61.49
N GLN A 9 27.17 5.71 -60.44
CA GLN A 9 26.62 5.59 -59.10
C GLN A 9 25.18 6.14 -59.06
N ARG A 10 24.20 5.25 -58.85
CA ARG A 10 22.81 5.66 -58.67
C ARG A 10 22.63 6.25 -57.27
N ARG A 11 22.18 7.50 -57.18
CA ARG A 11 21.88 8.17 -55.91
C ARG A 11 20.61 7.60 -55.29
N SER A 12 20.62 7.36 -53.98
CA SER A 12 19.40 7.09 -53.22
C SER A 12 18.61 8.38 -53.04
N HIS A 13 17.33 8.38 -53.42
CA HIS A 13 16.43 9.51 -53.15
C HIS A 13 15.88 9.39 -51.74
N ARG A 14 16.17 10.39 -50.89
CA ARG A 14 15.66 10.45 -49.51
C ARG A 14 14.21 10.92 -49.49
N GLU A 15 13.42 10.38 -48.59
CA GLU A 15 12.03 10.78 -48.38
C GLU A 15 11.95 12.07 -47.54
N ARG A 16 10.96 12.92 -47.83
CA ARG A 16 10.71 14.16 -47.08
C ARG A 16 9.89 13.88 -45.82
N ALA A 17 10.24 14.55 -44.73
CA ALA A 17 9.47 14.55 -43.49
C ALA A 17 8.15 15.35 -43.61
N GLN A 18 7.30 15.24 -42.57
CA GLN A 18 6.12 16.08 -42.40
C GLN A 18 6.54 17.53 -42.11
N PRO A 19 5.87 18.56 -42.68
CA PRO A 19 6.14 19.96 -42.32
C PRO A 19 5.96 20.21 -40.82
N LEU A 20 6.83 21.04 -40.24
CA LEU A 20 6.85 21.29 -38.78
C LEU A 20 5.52 21.83 -38.26
N GLU A 21 4.86 22.70 -39.01
CA GLU A 21 3.52 23.24 -38.69
C GLU A 21 2.44 22.15 -38.53
N ARG A 22 2.61 21.01 -39.21
CA ARG A 22 1.68 19.86 -39.21
C ARG A 22 2.22 18.65 -38.46
N ALA A 23 3.31 18.80 -37.72
CA ALA A 23 3.90 17.71 -36.94
C ALA A 23 2.91 17.12 -35.91
N ARG A 24 1.97 17.93 -35.40
CA ARG A 24 0.89 17.48 -34.48
C ARG A 24 0.02 16.35 -35.06
N LEU A 25 -0.09 16.24 -36.38
CA LEU A 25 -0.90 15.20 -37.05
C LEU A 25 -0.18 13.84 -37.15
N GLY A 26 1.06 13.75 -36.68
CA GLY A 26 1.89 12.56 -36.78
C GLY A 26 2.66 12.47 -38.10
N LEU A 27 3.07 11.25 -38.44
CA LEU A 27 3.93 10.96 -39.59
C LEU A 27 3.19 11.15 -40.92
N LEU A 28 3.87 11.75 -41.91
CA LEU A 28 3.35 11.85 -43.27
C LEU A 28 3.41 10.49 -43.96
N GLU A 29 2.29 9.78 -44.01
CA GLU A 29 2.22 8.47 -44.64
C GLU A 29 2.71 8.50 -46.09
N LYS A 30 3.59 7.57 -46.43
CA LYS A 30 4.09 7.37 -47.80
C LYS A 30 3.45 6.15 -48.46
N LYS A 31 3.85 5.88 -49.70
CA LYS A 31 3.28 4.76 -50.47
C LYS A 31 3.52 3.41 -49.77
N SER A 32 4.67 3.22 -49.14
CA SER A 32 5.01 2.04 -48.33
C SER A 32 4.04 1.85 -47.16
N ASP A 33 3.76 2.92 -46.41
CA ASP A 33 2.82 2.90 -45.27
C ASP A 33 1.38 2.66 -45.74
N TYR A 34 0.96 3.36 -46.80
CA TYR A 34 -0.34 3.16 -47.43
C TYR A 34 -0.53 1.70 -47.85
N GLN A 35 0.48 1.07 -48.47
CA GLN A 35 0.39 -0.34 -48.86
C GLN A 35 0.20 -1.26 -47.64
N LYS A 36 0.90 -1.01 -46.52
CA LYS A 36 0.72 -1.78 -45.28
C LYS A 36 -0.69 -1.61 -44.72
N ARG A 37 -1.19 -0.37 -44.65
CA ARG A 37 -2.55 -0.06 -44.18
C ARG A 37 -3.62 -0.67 -45.08
N ALA A 38 -3.47 -0.58 -46.40
CA ALA A 38 -4.41 -1.14 -47.37
C ALA A 38 -4.45 -2.68 -47.28
N LYS A 39 -3.29 -3.33 -47.10
CA LYS A 39 -3.21 -4.78 -46.88
C LYS A 39 -3.90 -5.22 -45.59
N ASP A 40 -3.68 -4.50 -44.47
CA ASP A 40 -4.35 -4.80 -43.19
C ASP A 40 -5.87 -4.63 -43.29
N TYR A 41 -6.34 -3.51 -43.86
CA TYR A 41 -7.77 -3.27 -44.09
C TYR A 41 -8.38 -4.34 -45.00
N GLY A 42 -7.68 -4.71 -46.08
CA GLY A 42 -8.07 -5.80 -46.96
C GLY A 42 -8.24 -7.12 -46.20
N LYS A 43 -7.29 -7.49 -45.35
CA LYS A 43 -7.34 -8.69 -44.50
C LYS A 43 -8.52 -8.66 -43.53
N LYS A 44 -8.77 -7.53 -42.85
CA LYS A 44 -9.93 -7.39 -41.95
C LYS A 44 -11.25 -7.52 -42.71
N LYS A 45 -11.33 -6.91 -43.91
CA LYS A 45 -12.52 -6.98 -44.77
C LYS A 45 -12.82 -8.39 -45.25
N THR A 46 -11.81 -9.16 -45.64
CA THR A 46 -12.00 -10.57 -46.06
C THR A 46 -12.47 -11.45 -44.90
N VAL A 47 -11.87 -11.29 -43.71
CA VAL A 47 -12.31 -12.00 -42.50
C VAL A 47 -13.77 -11.67 -42.16
N LEU A 48 -14.14 -10.38 -42.09
CA LEU A 48 -15.52 -9.98 -41.82
C LEU A 48 -16.51 -10.49 -42.87
N LYS A 49 -16.13 -10.49 -44.16
CA LYS A 49 -16.97 -11.07 -45.22
C LYS A 49 -17.21 -12.56 -44.98
N SER A 50 -16.18 -13.32 -44.62
CA SER A 50 -16.32 -14.76 -44.31
C SER A 50 -17.17 -15.02 -43.07
N LEU A 51 -17.06 -14.21 -42.02
CA LEU A 51 -17.87 -14.33 -40.81
C LEU A 51 -19.35 -14.02 -41.07
N ARG A 52 -19.65 -13.03 -41.93
CA ARG A 52 -21.04 -12.73 -42.33
C ARG A 52 -21.68 -13.87 -43.12
N ALA A 53 -20.93 -14.47 -44.06
CA ALA A 53 -21.44 -15.64 -44.81
C ALA A 53 -21.74 -16.81 -43.85
N LYS A 54 -20.81 -17.16 -42.97
CA LYS A 54 -21.02 -18.19 -41.94
C LYS A 54 -22.22 -17.91 -41.02
N ALA A 55 -22.48 -16.65 -40.69
CA ALA A 55 -23.62 -16.27 -39.87
C ALA A 55 -24.96 -16.36 -40.64
N ALA A 56 -24.96 -16.07 -41.93
CA ALA A 56 -26.14 -16.16 -42.79
C ALA A 56 -26.50 -17.62 -43.13
N ASP A 57 -25.49 -18.46 -43.38
CA ASP A 57 -25.66 -19.87 -43.74
C ASP A 57 -25.79 -20.80 -42.51
N ARG A 58 -26.04 -20.25 -41.32
CA ARG A 58 -26.12 -21.03 -40.06
C ARG A 58 -27.43 -21.82 -40.00
N ASN A 59 -27.34 -23.11 -39.66
CA ASN A 59 -28.51 -23.93 -39.34
C ASN A 59 -29.04 -23.59 -37.92
N GLU A 60 -30.33 -23.29 -37.79
CA GLU A 60 -30.96 -22.93 -36.52
C GLU A 60 -31.07 -24.10 -35.54
N ASP A 61 -31.12 -25.33 -36.06
CA ASP A 61 -31.23 -26.57 -35.28
C ASP A 61 -29.88 -27.27 -35.07
N GLU A 62 -28.75 -26.56 -35.28
CA GLU A 62 -27.43 -27.16 -35.08
C GLU A 62 -27.19 -27.51 -33.60
N PHE A 63 -26.68 -28.72 -33.35
CA PHE A 63 -26.36 -29.18 -32.00
C PHE A 63 -24.92 -29.71 -31.94
N TYR A 64 -24.16 -29.15 -31.00
CA TYR A 64 -22.83 -29.65 -30.63
C TYR A 64 -22.79 -29.93 -29.12
N PHE A 65 -22.14 -31.01 -28.70
CA PHE A 65 -22.03 -31.39 -27.29
C PHE A 65 -21.40 -30.29 -26.40
N GLY A 66 -20.53 -29.46 -26.97
CA GLY A 66 -19.92 -28.32 -26.27
C GLY A 66 -20.91 -27.21 -25.87
N MET A 67 -22.13 -27.20 -26.41
CA MET A 67 -23.18 -26.27 -25.99
C MET A 67 -23.70 -26.56 -24.58
N MET A 68 -23.54 -27.79 -24.06
CA MET A 68 -24.01 -28.16 -22.72
C MET A 68 -23.08 -27.68 -21.60
N SER A 69 -21.80 -27.48 -21.90
CA SER A 69 -20.78 -27.05 -20.92
C SER A 69 -20.38 -25.58 -21.05
N ARG A 70 -20.91 -24.85 -22.05
CA ARG A 70 -20.56 -23.46 -22.32
C ARG A 70 -21.81 -22.60 -22.35
N ALA A 71 -21.78 -21.48 -21.63
CA ALA A 71 -22.81 -20.47 -21.74
C ALA A 71 -22.71 -19.74 -23.08
N GLY A 72 -23.75 -19.79 -23.92
CA GLY A 72 -23.77 -19.11 -25.22
C GLY A 72 -23.69 -17.57 -25.10
N ALA A 73 -23.43 -16.89 -26.22
CA ALA A 73 -23.32 -15.43 -26.25
C ALA A 73 -24.61 -14.72 -25.74
N GLY A 74 -25.78 -15.31 -25.98
CA GLY A 74 -27.07 -14.75 -25.57
C GLY A 74 -27.44 -13.50 -26.37
N SER A 75 -28.31 -12.66 -25.79
CA SER A 75 -28.76 -11.39 -26.38
C SER A 75 -28.51 -10.22 -25.42
N ARG A 76 -28.57 -9.00 -25.95
CA ARG A 76 -28.52 -7.77 -25.14
C ARG A 76 -29.61 -7.75 -24.07
N LEU A 77 -30.78 -8.33 -24.35
CA LEU A 77 -31.86 -8.41 -23.38
C LEU A 77 -31.54 -9.36 -22.21
N THR A 78 -30.91 -10.51 -22.50
CA THR A 78 -30.60 -11.53 -21.47
C THR A 78 -29.33 -11.22 -20.68
N ARG A 79 -28.32 -10.62 -21.32
CA ARG A 79 -27.01 -10.31 -20.72
C ARG A 79 -26.91 -8.88 -20.17
N GLY A 80 -27.83 -8.00 -20.55
CA GLY A 80 -27.90 -6.63 -20.07
C GLY A 80 -26.83 -5.69 -20.64
N LYS A 81 -26.40 -4.72 -19.82
CA LYS A 81 -25.55 -3.59 -20.24
C LYS A 81 -24.19 -4.01 -20.78
N SER A 82 -23.60 -5.08 -20.24
CA SER A 82 -22.26 -5.55 -20.59
C SER A 82 -22.26 -6.58 -21.74
N PHE A 83 -23.31 -6.62 -22.56
CA PHE A 83 -23.40 -7.58 -23.65
C PHE A 83 -22.32 -7.34 -24.71
N THR A 84 -21.49 -8.36 -24.94
CA THR A 84 -20.59 -8.48 -26.08
C THR A 84 -20.98 -9.70 -26.90
N GLY A 85 -20.74 -9.67 -28.22
CA GLY A 85 -21.05 -10.80 -29.11
C GLY A 85 -20.08 -11.99 -28.97
N THR A 86 -19.18 -11.96 -27.98
CA THR A 86 -18.21 -13.02 -27.70
C THR A 86 -18.77 -13.99 -26.67
N VAL A 87 -18.51 -15.28 -26.85
CA VAL A 87 -18.84 -16.29 -25.84
C VAL A 87 -17.87 -16.17 -24.66
N ASP A 88 -18.41 -16.10 -23.43
CA ASP A 88 -17.59 -16.01 -22.22
C ASP A 88 -16.70 -17.25 -22.06
N GLY A 89 -15.42 -17.01 -21.76
CA GLY A 89 -14.46 -18.07 -21.45
C GLY A 89 -14.38 -18.35 -19.95
N ASP A 90 -13.94 -19.55 -19.60
CA ASP A 90 -13.60 -19.89 -18.21
C ASP A 90 -12.25 -19.28 -17.84
N ARG A 91 -12.18 -18.62 -16.67
CA ARG A 91 -10.93 -18.10 -16.09
C ARG A 91 -10.21 -19.14 -15.24
N GLY A 92 -10.83 -20.28 -14.99
CA GLY A 92 -10.30 -21.39 -14.19
C GLY A 92 -10.68 -21.35 -12.71
N ASN A 93 -11.34 -20.28 -12.25
CA ASN A 93 -11.84 -20.18 -10.87
C ASN A 93 -13.06 -21.07 -10.69
N LYS A 94 -13.01 -21.96 -9.69
CA LYS A 94 -14.10 -22.89 -9.36
C LYS A 94 -14.62 -22.61 -7.96
N ALA A 95 -15.91 -22.87 -7.73
CA ALA A 95 -16.46 -22.89 -6.38
C ALA A 95 -15.75 -23.99 -5.57
N MET A 96 -15.15 -23.61 -4.44
CA MET A 96 -14.42 -24.53 -3.57
C MET A 96 -15.34 -25.06 -2.47
N ASP A 97 -15.13 -26.31 -2.09
CA ASP A 97 -15.80 -26.90 -0.94
C ASP A 97 -15.35 -26.25 0.37
N VAL A 98 -16.27 -26.20 1.35
CA VAL A 98 -16.03 -25.53 2.63
C VAL A 98 -14.87 -26.18 3.39
N ASP A 99 -14.68 -27.50 3.32
CA ASP A 99 -13.56 -28.16 4.01
C ASP A 99 -12.22 -27.79 3.40
N MET A 100 -12.15 -27.66 2.07
CA MET A 100 -10.95 -27.17 1.38
C MET A 100 -10.64 -25.72 1.78
N VAL A 101 -11.66 -24.85 1.82
CA VAL A 101 -11.47 -23.45 2.26
C VAL A 101 -11.03 -23.37 3.72
N ARG A 102 -11.58 -24.23 4.61
CA ARG A 102 -11.13 -24.32 6.01
C ARG A 102 -9.63 -24.66 6.09
N LEU A 103 -9.18 -25.66 5.34
CA LEU A 103 -7.77 -26.06 5.31
C LEU A 103 -6.86 -24.90 4.87
N LEU A 104 -7.22 -24.23 3.76
CA LEU A 104 -6.47 -23.08 3.26
C LEU A 104 -6.41 -21.95 4.28
N LYS A 105 -7.54 -21.65 4.94
CA LYS A 105 -7.60 -20.60 5.98
C LYS A 105 -6.83 -20.95 7.25
N THR A 106 -6.72 -22.23 7.60
CA THR A 106 -5.85 -22.69 8.70
C THR A 106 -4.37 -22.51 8.35
N GLN A 107 -3.97 -22.79 7.11
CA GLN A 107 -2.61 -22.53 6.62
C GLN A 107 -2.29 -21.02 6.66
N ASP A 108 -3.21 -20.19 6.14
CA ASP A 108 -3.10 -18.72 6.18
C ASP A 108 -2.93 -18.21 7.62
N LEU A 109 -3.76 -18.70 8.56
CA LEU A 109 -3.68 -18.31 9.97
C LEU A 109 -2.34 -18.71 10.61
N GLY A 110 -1.84 -19.92 10.32
CA GLY A 110 -0.53 -20.37 10.75
C GLY A 110 0.58 -19.45 10.24
N TYR A 111 0.54 -19.07 8.97
CA TYR A 111 1.48 -18.11 8.38
C TYR A 111 1.41 -16.75 9.08
N LEU A 112 0.21 -16.17 9.23
CA LEU A 112 0.05 -14.87 9.90
C LEU A 112 0.57 -14.88 11.34
N ARG A 113 0.33 -15.95 12.11
CA ARG A 113 0.87 -16.11 13.45
C ARG A 113 2.39 -16.10 13.47
N THR A 114 3.02 -16.83 12.55
CA THR A 114 4.50 -16.81 12.44
C THR A 114 5.03 -15.42 12.10
N MET A 115 4.42 -14.75 11.12
CA MET A 115 4.81 -13.40 10.71
C MET A 115 4.60 -12.38 11.83
N ARG A 116 3.48 -12.44 12.55
CA ARG A 116 3.19 -11.59 13.72
C ARG A 116 4.20 -11.81 14.84
N ASN A 117 4.58 -13.06 15.11
CA ASN A 117 5.57 -13.37 16.15
C ASN A 117 6.96 -12.83 15.79
N VAL A 118 7.35 -12.90 14.52
CA VAL A 118 8.60 -12.32 14.02
C VAL A 118 8.57 -10.80 14.16
N THR A 119 7.52 -10.14 13.66
CA THR A 119 7.40 -8.68 13.75
C THR A 119 7.28 -8.18 15.18
N ALA A 120 6.61 -8.92 16.07
CA ALA A 120 6.56 -8.58 17.50
C ALA A 120 7.95 -8.59 18.14
N LYS A 121 8.84 -9.53 17.75
CA LYS A 121 10.23 -9.54 18.20
C LYS A 121 11.04 -8.39 17.61
N GLU A 122 10.83 -8.08 16.32
CA GLU A 122 11.45 -6.91 15.66
C GLU A 122 11.06 -5.60 16.36
N VAL A 123 9.77 -5.42 16.64
CA VAL A 123 9.26 -4.25 17.37
C VAL A 123 9.89 -4.15 18.75
N LYS A 124 9.96 -5.24 19.51
CA LYS A 124 10.62 -5.26 20.83
C LYS A 124 12.09 -4.84 20.74
N ALA A 125 12.84 -5.44 19.81
CA ALA A 125 14.25 -5.11 19.60
C ALA A 125 14.46 -3.66 19.12
N LEU A 126 13.59 -3.15 18.24
CA LEU A 126 13.64 -1.75 17.78
C LEU A 126 13.28 -0.77 18.91
N ARG A 127 12.30 -1.13 19.74
CA ARG A 127 11.89 -0.35 20.91
C ARG A 127 13.01 -0.27 21.94
N GLU A 128 13.68 -1.39 22.23
CA GLU A 128 14.88 -1.41 23.09
C GLU A 128 16.00 -0.52 22.52
N ARG A 129 16.29 -0.62 21.22
CA ARG A 129 17.28 0.24 20.55
C ARG A 129 16.91 1.73 20.57
N PHE A 130 15.63 2.05 20.40
CA PHE A 130 15.13 3.42 20.45
C PHE A 130 15.30 4.03 21.84
N PHE A 131 14.95 3.29 22.90
CA PHE A 131 15.16 3.74 24.28
C PHE A 131 16.64 3.88 24.63
N LEU A 132 17.49 2.93 24.23
CA LEU A 132 18.94 3.01 24.43
C LEU A 132 19.58 4.20 23.71
N ALA A 133 19.03 4.62 22.57
CA ALA A 133 19.50 5.79 21.82
C ALA A 133 19.05 7.14 22.44
N GLY A 134 18.26 7.13 23.51
CA GLY A 134 17.75 8.34 24.19
C GLY A 134 16.34 8.76 23.78
N GLY A 135 15.63 7.93 23.01
CA GLY A 135 14.22 8.15 22.73
C GLY A 135 13.37 8.03 23.99
N THR A 136 12.39 8.91 24.16
CA THR A 136 11.46 8.85 25.31
C THR A 136 10.08 8.36 24.88
N GLU A 137 9.32 7.78 25.80
CA GLU A 137 7.96 7.27 25.52
C GLU A 137 7.02 8.37 24.99
N GLY A 138 7.24 9.63 25.38
CA GLY A 138 6.48 10.79 24.86
C GLY A 138 6.62 11.00 23.35
N MET A 139 7.83 10.78 22.80
CA MET A 139 8.09 10.90 21.35
C MET A 139 7.39 9.82 20.52
N LEU A 140 6.91 8.75 21.15
CA LEU A 140 6.15 7.69 20.47
C LEU A 140 4.65 7.99 20.44
N ALA A 141 4.15 8.79 21.38
CA ALA A 141 2.72 9.03 21.60
C ALA A 141 2.15 10.18 20.75
N GLU A 142 2.97 11.11 20.28
CA GLU A 142 2.52 12.33 19.59
C GLU A 142 1.85 12.11 18.22
N ASP A 143 1.95 10.91 17.62
CA ASP A 143 1.43 10.64 16.27
C ASP A 143 0.49 9.40 16.18
N GLU A 144 0.02 8.85 17.31
CA GLU A 144 -1.02 7.79 17.27
C GLU A 144 -2.39 8.32 16.86
N ASP A 145 -2.61 9.64 16.92
CA ASP A 145 -3.89 10.30 16.62
C ASP A 145 -3.97 10.95 15.22
N SER A 146 -2.93 10.82 14.38
CA SER A 146 -2.87 11.55 13.08
C SER A 146 -3.25 10.74 11.85
N ASP A 147 -3.49 9.43 11.95
CA ASP A 147 -3.86 8.60 10.78
C ASP A 147 -5.11 7.77 11.08
N ASP A 148 -6.21 8.10 10.38
CA ASP A 148 -7.55 7.48 10.30
C ASP A 148 -8.57 7.81 11.40
N ASP A 149 -9.35 8.90 11.20
CA ASP A 149 -10.79 8.83 10.91
C ASP A 149 -11.30 10.24 10.48
N GLU A 150 -11.15 10.58 9.19
CA GLU A 150 -12.05 11.54 8.52
C GLU A 150 -13.34 10.78 8.18
N ASP A 151 -14.31 10.75 9.11
CA ASP A 151 -15.76 10.58 8.89
C ASP A 151 -16.44 10.04 10.17
N ASP A 152 -16.83 10.93 11.11
CA ASP A 152 -18.14 10.86 11.79
C ASP A 152 -18.34 12.18 12.58
N ASP A 153 -19.16 13.07 12.03
CA ASP A 153 -19.84 14.12 12.80
C ASP A 153 -20.83 13.41 13.76
N ASP A 154 -20.94 13.95 14.99
CA ASP A 154 -21.83 13.56 16.10
C ASP A 154 -21.34 12.46 17.07
N ASP A 155 -20.57 12.86 18.10
CA ASP A 155 -20.93 12.51 19.48
C ASP A 155 -20.26 13.46 20.50
N ASP A 156 -21.07 14.30 21.13
CA ASP A 156 -20.74 15.17 22.26
C ASP A 156 -20.45 14.30 23.50
N MET A 157 -19.18 13.96 23.72
CA MET A 157 -18.71 13.31 24.95
C MET A 157 -17.57 14.10 25.59
N PRO A 158 -17.61 14.33 26.92
CA PRO A 158 -16.74 15.29 27.59
C PRO A 158 -15.27 14.86 27.51
N ALA A 159 -14.44 15.80 27.07
CA ALA A 159 -12.99 15.73 27.00
C ALA A 159 -12.39 14.87 28.13
N GLY A 160 -11.79 13.75 27.72
CA GLY A 160 -11.15 12.78 28.59
C GLY A 160 -10.15 13.45 29.53
N ARG A 161 -10.14 12.97 30.78
CA ARG A 161 -9.19 13.33 31.84
C ARG A 161 -7.79 13.58 31.28
N GLN A 162 -7.34 14.84 31.34
CA GLN A 162 -5.94 15.19 31.12
C GLN A 162 -5.09 14.30 32.03
N ARG A 163 -4.34 13.38 31.41
CA ARG A 163 -3.46 12.45 32.09
C ARG A 163 -2.36 13.30 32.72
N ARG A 164 -2.47 13.56 34.03
CA ARG A 164 -1.46 14.34 34.77
C ARG A 164 -0.10 13.71 34.52
N GLU A 165 0.79 14.44 33.85
CA GLU A 165 2.15 13.98 33.60
C GLU A 165 2.82 13.71 34.94
N THR A 166 3.10 12.44 35.22
CA THR A 166 3.83 12.07 36.42
C THR A 166 5.28 12.50 36.26
N ALA A 167 5.79 13.29 37.21
CA ALA A 167 7.16 13.80 37.16
C ALA A 167 8.17 12.64 37.03
N LYS A 168 9.03 12.69 36.00
CA LYS A 168 10.01 11.62 35.67
C LYS A 168 11.10 11.46 36.73
N LYS A 169 11.51 12.57 37.37
CA LYS A 169 12.46 12.60 38.48
C LYS A 169 11.95 13.58 39.52
N ILE A 170 11.83 13.12 40.76
CA ILE A 170 11.47 13.95 41.91
C ILE A 170 12.71 14.05 42.78
N VAL A 171 13.17 15.27 43.05
CA VAL A 171 14.26 15.56 43.99
C VAL A 171 13.61 16.19 45.22
N PHE A 172 13.80 15.54 46.37
CA PHE A 172 13.34 16.06 47.66
C PHE A 172 14.43 16.96 48.24
N CYS A 173 14.03 18.09 48.83
CA CYS A 173 14.90 19.03 49.56
C CYS A 173 14.29 19.26 50.93
N ASP A 174 15.13 19.43 51.97
CA ASP A 174 14.66 19.56 53.35
C ASP A 174 14.18 20.98 53.68
N GLY A 175 14.65 21.99 52.93
CA GLY A 175 14.25 23.39 53.08
C GLY A 175 13.88 24.10 51.77
N LEU A 176 13.11 25.19 51.88
CA LEU A 176 12.78 26.06 50.74
C LEU A 176 14.02 26.77 50.18
N GLU A 177 14.99 27.09 51.05
CA GLU A 177 16.24 27.75 50.70
C GLU A 177 17.17 26.81 49.92
N GLU A 178 17.36 25.57 50.38
CA GLU A 178 18.11 24.54 49.66
C GLU A 178 17.50 24.20 48.30
N ARG A 179 16.16 24.23 48.18
CA ARG A 179 15.48 24.09 46.88
C ARG A 179 15.81 25.26 45.96
N GLN A 180 15.75 26.48 46.46
CA GLN A 180 16.07 27.67 45.67
C GLN A 180 17.55 27.71 45.28
N GLU A 181 18.45 27.27 46.15
CA GLU A 181 19.88 27.11 45.84
C GLU A 181 20.13 26.00 44.82
N ALA A 182 19.48 24.85 44.93
CA ALA A 182 19.58 23.79 43.92
C ALA A 182 19.06 24.26 42.55
N VAL A 183 17.97 25.03 42.54
CA VAL A 183 17.44 25.67 41.32
C VAL A 183 18.42 26.73 40.79
N LYS A 184 19.00 27.58 41.64
CA LYS A 184 20.01 28.58 41.25
C LYS A 184 21.29 27.93 40.71
N ARG A 185 21.77 26.86 41.34
CA ARG A 185 22.94 26.08 40.86
C ARG A 185 22.68 25.40 39.52
N LEU A 186 21.46 24.90 39.31
CA LEU A 186 21.05 24.34 38.01
C LEU A 186 20.80 25.40 36.95
N ALA A 187 20.37 26.60 37.35
CA ALA A 187 20.13 27.73 36.45
C ALA A 187 21.42 28.36 35.89
N GLY A 188 22.58 28.08 36.51
CA GLY A 188 23.87 28.66 36.11
C GLY A 188 23.94 30.18 36.36
N PRO A 189 25.13 30.80 36.20
CA PRO A 189 25.25 32.25 36.30
C PRO A 189 24.42 32.90 35.20
N THR A 190 23.54 33.83 35.58
CA THR A 190 22.83 34.71 34.65
C THR A 190 23.83 35.61 33.92
N GLU A 191 23.45 36.06 32.72
CA GLU A 191 24.25 36.84 31.76
C GLU A 191 24.93 38.13 32.32
N ASP A 192 24.70 38.48 33.58
CA ASP A 192 25.30 39.62 34.28
C ASP A 192 26.66 39.33 34.97
N ASP A 193 27.12 38.07 35.05
CA ASP A 193 28.39 37.71 35.73
C ASP A 193 29.60 37.52 34.78
N VAL A 194 29.46 37.80 33.49
CA VAL A 194 30.52 37.62 32.46
C VAL A 194 31.03 38.98 31.95
N MET A 195 31.63 39.78 32.83
CA MET A 195 32.39 40.97 32.43
C MET A 195 33.79 40.96 33.03
N SER A 196 34.59 39.97 32.64
CA SER A 196 36.06 40.01 32.68
C SER A 196 36.63 38.65 32.24
N ASP A 197 37.08 38.50 30.99
CA ASP A 197 38.39 37.94 30.63
C ASP A 197 38.56 37.91 29.09
N ASP A 198 39.41 38.79 28.54
CA ASP A 198 39.88 38.72 27.14
C ASP A 198 40.95 37.61 27.04
N GLY A 199 40.51 36.39 26.73
CA GLY A 199 41.36 35.21 26.53
C GLY A 199 41.11 34.53 25.18
N ASP A 200 41.89 34.91 24.18
CA ASP A 200 41.92 34.34 22.82
C ASP A 200 42.51 32.90 22.86
N GLY A 201 41.77 31.87 22.43
CA GLY A 201 42.31 30.52 22.27
C GLY A 201 41.34 29.33 22.25
N ASP A 202 40.94 28.91 21.04
CA ASP A 202 40.72 27.50 20.64
C ASP A 202 39.48 26.69 21.12
N ASP A 203 38.41 27.33 21.63
CA ASP A 203 37.20 26.60 22.13
C ASP A 203 36.04 26.48 21.09
N ASP A 204 36.03 27.28 20.02
CA ASP A 204 34.95 27.28 19.00
C ASP A 204 34.84 25.95 18.23
N ASN A 205 35.94 25.20 18.12
CA ASN A 205 35.98 23.93 17.39
C ASN A 205 35.27 22.79 18.12
N ASP A 206 35.25 22.80 19.46
CA ASP A 206 34.64 21.74 20.27
C ASP A 206 33.13 21.89 20.35
N ASP A 207 32.61 23.12 20.39
CA ASP A 207 31.17 23.39 20.39
C ASP A 207 30.53 23.17 19.01
N GLU A 208 31.23 23.49 17.92
CA GLU A 208 30.81 23.09 16.58
C GLU A 208 30.77 21.55 16.38
N GLN A 209 31.68 20.81 17.03
CA GLN A 209 31.66 19.34 16.97
C GLN A 209 30.51 18.76 17.79
N LYS A 210 30.25 19.28 19.00
CA LYS A 210 29.13 18.85 19.85
C LYS A 210 27.76 19.09 19.20
N THR A 211 27.58 20.23 18.52
CA THR A 211 26.33 20.55 17.79
C THR A 211 26.12 19.62 16.59
N LYS A 212 27.15 19.37 15.78
CA LYS A 212 27.10 18.40 14.66
C LYS A 212 26.83 16.97 15.15
N GLU A 213 27.35 16.58 16.31
CA GLU A 213 27.05 15.29 16.93
C GLU A 213 25.62 15.19 17.44
N ALA A 214 25.08 16.25 18.04
CA ALA A 214 23.70 16.32 18.49
C ALA A 214 22.72 16.19 17.31
N GLU A 215 22.99 16.88 16.19
CA GLU A 215 22.21 16.72 14.96
C GLU A 215 22.26 15.30 14.40
N ARG A 216 23.44 14.66 14.40
CA ARG A 216 23.58 13.26 13.96
C ARG A 216 22.78 12.31 14.85
N LYS A 217 22.81 12.52 16.17
CA LYS A 217 22.03 11.74 17.15
C LYS A 217 20.53 11.95 16.92
N ALA A 218 20.07 13.18 16.71
CA ALA A 218 18.68 13.51 16.41
C ALA A 218 18.19 12.84 15.11
N ARG A 219 18.96 12.95 14.02
CA ARG A 219 18.63 12.28 12.74
C ARG A 219 18.59 10.75 12.88
N ASN A 220 19.47 10.17 13.69
CA ASN A 220 19.47 8.72 13.95
C ASN A 220 18.25 8.30 14.79
N LEU A 221 17.86 9.11 15.78
CA LEU A 221 16.66 8.90 16.58
C LEU A 221 15.40 8.98 15.74
N GLU A 222 15.27 9.99 14.88
CA GLU A 222 14.13 10.14 13.97
C GLU A 222 14.01 8.93 13.03
N ARG A 223 15.13 8.47 12.46
CA ARG A 223 15.15 7.25 11.63
C ARG A 223 14.71 6.02 12.41
N LEU A 224 15.13 5.87 13.67
CA LEU A 224 14.71 4.76 14.53
C LEU A 224 13.22 4.86 14.89
N GLN A 225 12.73 6.07 15.15
CA GLN A 225 11.32 6.36 15.43
C GLN A 225 10.45 6.00 14.23
N GLN A 226 10.79 6.45 13.02
CA GLN A 226 10.08 6.08 11.79
C GLN A 226 10.08 4.57 11.55
N ARG A 227 11.21 3.88 11.78
CA ARG A 227 11.30 2.42 11.68
C ARG A 227 10.40 1.72 12.69
N LEU A 228 10.39 2.20 13.93
CA LEU A 228 9.54 1.67 15.00
C LEU A 228 8.05 1.89 14.67
N ARG A 229 7.68 3.07 14.18
CA ARG A 229 6.31 3.38 13.72
C ARG A 229 5.86 2.44 12.61
N ASN A 230 6.68 2.26 11.57
CA ASN A 230 6.38 1.33 10.48
C ASN A 230 6.26 -0.13 10.98
N ALA A 231 7.12 -0.53 11.91
CA ALA A 231 7.05 -1.86 12.51
C ALA A 231 5.79 -2.05 13.38
N ASN A 232 5.36 -1.02 14.12
CA ASN A 232 4.11 -1.01 14.87
C ASN A 232 2.89 -1.05 13.95
N LYS A 233 2.85 -0.24 12.88
CA LYS A 233 1.80 -0.29 11.86
C LYS A 233 1.69 -1.69 11.24
N LYS A 234 2.83 -2.30 10.90
CA LYS A 234 2.90 -3.69 10.40
C LYS A 234 2.40 -4.70 11.44
N LEU A 235 2.75 -4.54 12.71
CA LEU A 235 2.29 -5.42 13.78
C LEU A 235 0.77 -5.29 14.01
N LYS A 236 0.23 -4.07 14.00
CA LYS A 236 -1.21 -3.77 14.09
C LYS A 236 -1.95 -4.45 12.93
N ALA A 237 -1.49 -4.27 11.68
CA ALA A 237 -2.08 -4.88 10.50
C ALA A 237 -2.05 -6.43 10.53
N LEU A 238 -0.97 -7.03 11.03
CA LEU A 238 -0.90 -8.48 11.20
C LEU A 238 -1.84 -8.98 12.31
N ALA A 239 -1.98 -8.22 13.39
CA ALA A 239 -2.89 -8.56 14.49
C ALA A 239 -4.36 -8.45 14.07
N THR A 240 -4.74 -7.43 13.30
CA THR A 240 -6.10 -7.29 12.76
C THR A 240 -6.40 -8.41 11.76
N ALA A 241 -5.48 -8.72 10.85
CA ALA A 241 -5.64 -9.82 9.90
C ALA A 241 -5.74 -11.20 10.58
N GLU A 242 -4.97 -11.44 11.65
CA GLU A 242 -5.08 -12.66 12.46
C GLU A 242 -6.48 -12.76 13.07
N TYR A 243 -6.95 -11.69 13.72
CA TYR A 243 -8.28 -11.63 14.32
C TYR A 243 -9.38 -11.88 13.27
N GLU A 244 -9.30 -11.25 12.10
CA GLU A 244 -10.26 -11.48 11.01
C GLU A 244 -10.30 -12.93 10.55
N LEU A 245 -9.16 -13.61 10.43
CA LEU A 245 -9.12 -15.03 10.10
C LEU A 245 -9.70 -15.91 11.20
N GLU A 246 -9.50 -15.58 12.48
CA GLU A 246 -10.16 -16.26 13.59
C GLU A 246 -11.68 -16.07 13.52
N MET A 247 -12.15 -14.87 13.15
CA MET A 247 -13.58 -14.62 12.90
C MET A 247 -14.11 -15.41 11.71
N GLN A 248 -13.32 -15.59 10.64
CA GLN A 248 -13.69 -16.48 9.53
C GLN A 248 -13.78 -17.94 9.98
N GLN A 249 -12.86 -18.42 10.82
CA GLN A 249 -12.93 -19.77 11.39
C GLN A 249 -14.18 -19.97 12.24
N ALA A 250 -14.55 -18.97 13.07
CA ALA A 250 -15.80 -19.02 13.85
C ALA A 250 -17.04 -19.09 12.93
N LYS A 251 -17.08 -18.28 11.87
CA LYS A 251 -18.17 -18.29 10.86
C LYS A 251 -18.25 -19.60 10.07
N MET A 252 -17.11 -20.23 9.82
CA MET A 252 -16.99 -21.47 9.07
C MET A 252 -16.98 -22.72 9.96
N ALA A 253 -17.17 -22.60 11.28
CA ALA A 253 -17.13 -23.75 12.18
C ALA A 253 -18.20 -24.81 11.81
N LYS A 254 -17.92 -26.09 12.12
CA LYS A 254 -18.84 -27.20 11.83
C LYS A 254 -20.15 -27.13 12.63
N THR A 255 -20.12 -26.47 13.78
CA THR A 255 -21.29 -26.21 14.62
C THR A 255 -21.47 -24.71 14.80
N ALA A 256 -22.70 -24.26 15.04
CA ALA A 256 -23.03 -22.86 15.22
C ALA A 256 -22.16 -22.23 16.33
N THR A 257 -21.24 -21.34 15.96
CA THR A 257 -20.28 -20.70 16.88
C THR A 257 -20.49 -19.20 16.91
N SER A 258 -20.49 -18.60 18.10
CA SER A 258 -20.54 -17.15 18.27
C SER A 258 -19.29 -16.51 17.65
N GLY A 259 -19.47 -15.38 16.98
CA GLY A 259 -18.34 -14.65 16.43
C GLY A 259 -18.68 -13.79 15.22
N GLY A 260 -18.38 -12.50 15.33
CA GLY A 260 -18.34 -11.58 14.20
C GLY A 260 -19.68 -10.91 13.94
N ILE A 261 -19.68 -10.10 12.89
CA ILE A 261 -20.81 -9.28 12.48
C ILE A 261 -21.23 -9.72 11.07
N THR A 262 -22.54 -9.74 10.81
CA THR A 262 -23.10 -9.98 9.48
C THR A 262 -22.83 -8.77 8.56
N LYS A 263 -22.96 -8.94 7.25
CA LYS A 263 -22.86 -7.80 6.31
C LYS A 263 -23.92 -6.71 6.54
N THR A 264 -24.97 -7.04 7.31
CA THR A 264 -26.04 -6.12 7.72
C THR A 264 -25.78 -5.44 9.06
N GLY A 265 -24.59 -5.63 9.66
CA GLY A 265 -24.21 -4.98 10.92
C GLY A 265 -24.66 -5.69 12.21
N ARG A 266 -25.34 -6.84 12.12
CA ARG A 266 -25.84 -7.56 13.32
C ARG A 266 -24.78 -8.53 13.86
N ARG A 267 -24.52 -8.51 15.16
CA ARG A 267 -23.56 -9.41 15.83
C ARG A 267 -24.09 -10.84 15.94
N ILE A 268 -23.27 -11.83 15.57
CA ILE A 268 -23.59 -13.26 15.66
C ILE A 268 -23.31 -13.74 17.09
N LYS A 269 -24.37 -14.07 17.84
CA LYS A 269 -24.27 -14.60 19.20
C LYS A 269 -25.17 -15.82 19.37
N ILE A 270 -24.56 -16.98 19.58
CA ILE A 270 -25.19 -18.26 19.85
C ILE A 270 -24.97 -18.61 21.31
N ARG A 271 -26.05 -18.91 22.02
CA ARG A 271 -26.04 -19.22 23.47
C ARG A 271 -25.97 -20.71 23.77
N GLU A 272 -26.02 -21.55 22.73
CA GLU A 272 -25.93 -23.00 22.86
C GLU A 272 -24.51 -23.43 23.21
N ARG A 273 -24.39 -24.40 24.12
CA ARG A 273 -23.11 -25.04 24.43
C ARG A 273 -22.73 -26.03 23.32
N LYS A 274 -21.42 -26.18 23.09
CA LYS A 274 -20.91 -27.31 22.31
C LYS A 274 -21.15 -28.58 23.12
N ARG A 275 -21.89 -29.52 22.56
CA ARG A 275 -22.10 -30.85 23.13
C ARG A 275 -20.88 -31.73 22.85
#